data_AF-A0A1Y3B238-F1
#
_entry.id   AF-A0A1Y3B238-F1
#
_cell.length_a   1.000
_cell.length_b   1.000
_cell.length_c   1.000
_cell.angle_alpha   90.00
_cell.angle_beta   90.00
_cell.angle_gamma   90.00
#
_symmetry.space_group_name_H-M   'P 1'
#
loop_
_entity.id
_entity.type
_entity.pdbx_description
1 polymer ?
#
loop_
_entity_poly.entity_id
_entity_poly.type
_entity_poly.pdbx_seq_one_letter_code
_entity_poly.pdbx_strand_id
1 'polypeptide(L)'
;MPKIILSSSSDHHGYHQMTKRYSNNNNHHHNGKERFVQANCQFIISFGKTSSSSAIETNYSECLHDPDASIPWESIEEVLFTCKNDDNVHCPICLHYPTAAKITRCGHIYCWSCMLHYLSLSDRKSRPCPICFHQIQKTDLKSVTIVSKQNHLTNDSITFNLMKIRKGSTLAVPIDYVEQFEHSINMKNFNQTLDLFHKVFVASREQKTQLIEREQNELRQEFLQYQADNMPEICFVENALEELAIRKSILDKSNQMDESLLNLALLQLKPSSIDGNNNDYHYFYQSADGQHIYPHSINVRMLKHQYQELRYCPPVIIGKVIELHRQTITDDIRKRFAHLRHLPLSCEFTIAELEFRNDETIVSAETIEQFRAEINNRQRERKRREKAQKIRDHNIEIENNKKYFNIHPLPNFSMTDADFQPLEDDDDITTTIAP
;
A
#
# COMPACT_ATOMS: atom_id res chain seq x y z
N MET A 1 -6.76 -19.07 -51.95
CA MET A 1 -5.66 -18.75 -51.01
C MET A 1 -6.25 -18.16 -49.74
N PRO A 2 -6.50 -18.99 -48.71
CA PRO A 2 -7.19 -18.56 -47.51
C PRO A 2 -6.27 -17.78 -46.56
N LYS A 3 -6.84 -16.79 -45.87
CA LYS A 3 -6.20 -15.99 -44.81
C LYS A 3 -5.90 -16.87 -43.61
N ILE A 4 -4.63 -16.98 -43.25
CA ILE A 4 -4.18 -17.61 -42.01
C ILE A 4 -4.32 -16.58 -40.89
N ILE A 5 -5.20 -16.88 -39.94
CA ILE A 5 -5.27 -16.24 -38.63
C ILE A 5 -4.32 -17.02 -37.73
N LEU A 6 -3.21 -16.41 -37.30
CA LEU A 6 -2.39 -16.93 -36.22
C LEU A 6 -2.84 -16.27 -34.91
N SER A 7 -3.62 -17.03 -34.14
CA SER A 7 -3.93 -16.76 -32.75
C SER A 7 -2.69 -16.96 -31.89
N SER A 8 -2.32 -15.93 -31.14
CA SER A 8 -1.30 -15.94 -30.09
C SER A 8 -1.78 -16.76 -28.88
N SER A 9 -1.12 -17.88 -28.60
CA SER A 9 -1.17 -18.57 -27.30
C SER A 9 -0.17 -17.89 -26.36
N SER A 10 -0.69 -17.24 -25.32
CA SER A 10 0.09 -16.65 -24.23
C SER A 10 -0.33 -17.31 -22.92
N ASP A 11 0.41 -18.33 -22.51
CA ASP A 11 0.55 -18.70 -21.10
C ASP A 11 1.81 -18.01 -20.61
N HIS A 12 1.71 -17.11 -19.62
CA HIS A 12 2.75 -16.86 -18.61
C HIS A 12 2.12 -16.10 -17.42
N HIS A 13 2.52 -16.53 -16.23
CA HIS A 13 1.86 -16.35 -14.94
C HIS A 13 1.68 -14.89 -14.47
N GLY A 14 0.44 -14.53 -14.13
CA GLY A 14 0.10 -14.18 -12.76
C GLY A 14 0.51 -12.83 -12.16
N TYR A 15 0.47 -11.70 -12.89
CA TYR A 15 0.28 -10.39 -12.25
C TYR A 15 -1.20 -10.03 -12.24
N HIS A 16 -1.86 -10.24 -11.10
CA HIS A 16 -3.19 -9.71 -10.90
C HIS A 16 -3.12 -8.19 -10.73
N GLN A 17 -3.30 -7.48 -11.86
CA GLN A 17 -3.69 -6.07 -11.86
C GLN A 17 -4.90 -5.88 -10.93
N MET A 18 -4.71 -5.10 -9.87
CA MET A 18 -5.79 -4.56 -9.04
C MET A 18 -6.57 -3.51 -9.84
N THR A 19 -7.42 -3.97 -10.75
CA THR A 19 -8.54 -3.18 -11.28
C THR A 19 -9.81 -3.98 -11.09
N LYS A 20 -10.38 -3.95 -9.87
CA LYS A 20 -11.77 -4.38 -9.70
C LYS A 20 -12.68 -3.34 -10.35
N ARG A 21 -13.52 -3.86 -11.25
CA ARG A 21 -14.58 -3.18 -12.01
C ARG A 21 -15.47 -2.38 -11.06
N TYR A 22 -15.37 -1.05 -11.11
CA TYR A 22 -16.46 -0.18 -10.68
C TYR A 22 -17.51 -0.17 -11.78
N SER A 23 -18.64 -0.83 -11.53
CA SER A 23 -19.85 -0.73 -12.37
C SER A 23 -20.88 0.15 -11.65
N ASN A 24 -21.38 1.13 -12.38
CA ASN A 24 -22.58 1.93 -12.20
C ASN A 24 -22.68 2.90 -11.00
N ASN A 25 -22.15 4.11 -11.19
CA ASN A 25 -23.01 5.29 -11.15
C ASN A 25 -22.40 6.47 -11.94
N ASN A 26 -23.12 6.92 -12.96
CA ASN A 26 -22.72 7.97 -13.90
C ASN A 26 -22.81 9.35 -13.24
N ASN A 27 -21.69 9.85 -12.69
CA ASN A 27 -21.32 11.29 -12.68
C ASN A 27 -20.02 11.66 -11.91
N HIS A 28 -19.20 10.70 -11.42
CA HIS A 28 -17.96 11.02 -10.68
C HIS A 28 -16.65 10.41 -11.24
N HIS A 29 -16.62 9.97 -12.50
CA HIS A 29 -15.51 9.20 -13.07
C HIS A 29 -14.17 9.95 -13.25
N HIS A 30 -14.12 11.29 -13.14
CA HIS A 30 -12.87 12.02 -13.37
C HIS A 30 -11.92 12.05 -12.15
N ASN A 31 -12.44 11.92 -10.92
CA ASN A 31 -11.64 12.11 -9.69
C ASN A 31 -11.38 10.81 -8.89
N GLY A 32 -11.91 9.66 -9.33
CA GLY A 32 -11.78 8.40 -8.58
C GLY A 32 -10.34 7.86 -8.47
N LYS A 33 -9.51 8.08 -9.50
CA LYS A 33 -8.13 7.56 -9.53
C LYS A 33 -7.18 8.40 -8.70
N GLU A 34 -7.29 9.73 -8.76
CA GLU A 34 -6.51 10.63 -7.90
C GLU A 34 -6.88 10.43 -6.43
N ARG A 35 -8.16 10.18 -6.14
CA ARG A 35 -8.62 9.80 -4.79
C ARG A 35 -7.93 8.56 -4.24
N PHE A 36 -7.62 7.57 -5.07
CA PHE A 36 -6.90 6.39 -4.60
C PHE A 36 -5.49 6.76 -4.10
N VAL A 37 -4.75 7.58 -4.85
CA VAL A 37 -3.42 8.07 -4.45
C VAL A 37 -3.54 8.88 -3.16
N GLN A 38 -4.47 9.83 -3.12
CA GLN A 38 -4.75 10.68 -1.95
C GLN A 38 -5.14 9.87 -0.70
N ALA A 39 -5.73 8.68 -0.85
CA ALA A 39 -6.20 7.85 0.25
C ALA A 39 -5.16 6.82 0.75
N ASN A 40 -4.20 6.42 -0.09
CA ASN A 40 -3.33 5.27 0.17
C ASN A 40 -1.83 5.61 0.18
N CYS A 41 -1.44 6.85 -0.12
CA CYS A 41 -0.04 7.28 -0.09
C CYS A 41 0.21 8.31 1.02
N GLN A 42 1.47 8.42 1.44
CA GLN A 42 1.93 9.54 2.25
C GLN A 42 2.54 10.61 1.34
N PHE A 43 2.51 11.87 1.79
CA PHE A 43 2.89 13.02 0.98
C PHE A 43 3.89 13.91 1.69
N ILE A 44 4.92 14.31 0.96
CA ILE A 44 5.86 15.35 1.37
C ILE A 44 5.53 16.59 0.54
N ILE A 45 5.16 17.68 1.21
CA ILE A 45 4.64 18.89 0.58
C ILE A 45 5.56 20.08 0.80
N SER A 46 5.69 20.95 -0.20
CA SER A 46 6.33 22.25 -0.01
C SER A 46 5.36 23.24 0.61
N PHE A 47 5.86 24.02 1.56
CA PHE A 47 5.15 25.19 2.05
C PHE A 47 5.15 26.30 0.98
N GLY A 48 4.05 27.03 0.82
CA GLY A 48 4.02 28.31 0.09
C GLY A 48 3.93 28.32 -1.45
N LYS A 49 3.71 27.18 -2.13
CA LYS A 49 3.65 27.13 -3.62
C LYS A 49 2.27 27.42 -4.25
N THR A 50 1.29 27.94 -3.51
CA THR A 50 -0.02 28.27 -4.08
C THR A 50 0.00 29.68 -4.71
N SER A 51 -0.54 29.78 -5.92
CA SER A 51 -0.53 30.97 -6.78
C SER A 51 -1.33 32.18 -6.25
N SER A 52 -1.83 32.12 -5.02
CA SER A 52 -2.66 33.16 -4.40
C SER A 52 -1.91 33.83 -3.25
N SER A 53 -1.40 35.04 -3.53
CA SER A 53 -0.66 35.93 -2.65
C SER A 53 -1.46 36.49 -1.44
N SER A 54 -2.56 35.87 -1.04
CA SER A 54 -3.40 36.33 0.09
C SER A 54 -4.00 35.23 0.96
N ALA A 55 -3.55 33.97 0.86
CA ALA A 55 -4.10 32.87 1.65
C ALA A 55 -3.01 31.90 2.11
N ILE A 56 -2.14 32.37 3.00
CA ILE A 56 -1.18 31.50 3.73
C ILE A 56 -1.94 30.59 4.74
N GLU A 57 -3.22 30.90 5.03
CA GLU A 57 -3.96 30.29 6.14
C GLU A 57 -4.77 29.01 5.82
N THR A 58 -5.04 28.65 4.55
CA THR A 58 -6.26 27.84 4.31
C THR A 58 -6.08 26.38 3.87
N ASN A 59 -4.99 25.95 3.24
CA ASN A 59 -5.05 24.66 2.52
C ASN A 59 -4.50 23.42 3.26
N TYR A 60 -3.66 23.57 4.29
CA TYR A 60 -3.07 22.41 4.99
C TYR A 60 -3.74 22.12 6.33
N SER A 61 -4.34 23.13 6.97
CA SER A 61 -5.11 22.93 8.20
C SER A 61 -6.31 22.00 7.99
N GLU A 62 -6.93 22.03 6.81
CA GLU A 62 -8.05 21.15 6.47
C GLU A 62 -7.69 19.66 6.59
N CYS A 63 -6.49 19.24 6.14
CA CYS A 63 -6.09 17.83 6.22
C CYS A 63 -5.76 17.34 7.66
N LEU A 64 -5.61 18.26 8.61
CA LEU A 64 -5.43 17.92 10.04
C LEU A 64 -6.75 17.52 10.71
N HIS A 65 -7.88 17.93 10.14
CA HIS A 65 -9.22 17.72 10.70
C HIS A 65 -10.09 16.81 9.83
N ASP A 66 -9.90 16.86 8.52
CA ASP A 66 -10.63 16.07 7.55
C ASP A 66 -9.68 15.12 6.80
N PRO A 67 -9.79 13.80 6.99
CA PRO A 67 -8.91 12.85 6.30
C PRO A 67 -9.24 12.72 4.80
N ASP A 68 -10.40 13.20 4.36
CA ASP A 68 -10.80 13.23 2.94
C ASP A 68 -10.35 14.50 2.22
N ALA A 69 -9.82 15.49 2.96
CA ALA A 69 -9.27 16.70 2.37
C ALA A 69 -8.17 16.35 1.37
N SER A 70 -8.32 16.86 0.16
CA SER A 70 -7.38 16.59 -0.93
C SER A 70 -6.18 17.51 -0.82
N ILE A 71 -4.98 16.94 -0.88
CA ILE A 71 -3.75 17.72 -0.91
C ILE A 71 -3.59 18.30 -2.31
N PRO A 72 -3.35 19.61 -2.48
CA PRO A 72 -3.12 20.20 -3.79
C PRO A 72 -1.93 19.55 -4.50
N TRP A 73 -2.13 18.97 -5.68
CA TRP A 73 -1.12 18.17 -6.37
C TRP A 73 0.16 18.98 -6.64
N GLU A 74 0.03 20.24 -7.01
CA GLU A 74 1.12 21.19 -7.23
C GLU A 74 2.04 21.35 -6.01
N SER A 75 1.51 21.23 -4.79
CA SER A 75 2.27 21.38 -3.54
C SER A 75 3.11 20.15 -3.18
N ILE A 76 2.83 18.99 -3.78
CA ILE A 76 3.55 17.75 -3.51
C ILE A 76 4.97 17.83 -4.09
N GLU A 77 5.98 17.63 -3.25
CA GLU A 77 7.38 17.50 -3.66
C GLU A 77 7.77 16.03 -3.89
N GLU A 78 7.23 15.14 -3.06
CA GLU A 78 7.45 13.70 -3.14
C GLU A 78 6.24 12.92 -2.58
N VAL A 79 5.97 11.76 -3.17
CA VAL A 79 4.99 10.78 -2.70
C VAL A 79 5.75 9.58 -2.10
N LEU A 80 5.31 9.07 -0.95
CA LEU A 80 5.77 7.80 -0.42
C LEU A 80 4.71 6.74 -0.74
N PHE A 81 5.05 5.86 -1.67
CA PHE A 81 4.20 4.79 -2.13
C PHE A 81 4.57 3.50 -1.39
N THR A 82 3.65 2.96 -0.61
CA THR A 82 3.89 1.71 0.13
C THR A 82 3.50 0.52 -0.73
N CYS A 83 4.42 -0.44 -0.86
CA CYS A 83 4.16 -1.74 -1.49
C CYS A 83 4.62 -2.87 -0.56
N LYS A 84 4.20 -4.10 -0.87
CA LYS A 84 4.69 -5.28 -0.16
C LYS A 84 6.06 -5.68 -0.68
N ASN A 85 6.82 -6.39 0.14
CA ASN A 85 8.16 -6.87 -0.20
C ASN A 85 8.18 -7.92 -1.32
N ASP A 86 7.08 -8.63 -1.53
CA ASP A 86 6.86 -9.52 -2.67
C ASP A 86 6.16 -8.83 -3.85
N ASP A 87 5.79 -7.56 -3.72
CA ASP A 87 5.28 -6.77 -4.83
C ASP A 87 6.45 -6.28 -5.68
N ASN A 88 6.47 -6.74 -6.92
CA ASN A 88 7.42 -6.28 -7.92
C ASN A 88 6.93 -4.99 -8.57
N VAL A 89 7.53 -3.87 -8.16
CA VAL A 89 7.27 -2.56 -8.77
C VAL A 89 8.19 -2.36 -9.96
N HIS A 90 7.62 -2.36 -11.16
CA HIS A 90 8.34 -2.16 -12.41
C HIS A 90 7.77 -0.98 -13.19
N CYS A 91 8.66 -0.26 -13.87
CA CYS A 91 8.28 0.70 -14.89
C CYS A 91 7.60 -0.05 -16.05
N PRO A 92 6.33 0.26 -16.39
CA PRO A 92 5.60 -0.44 -17.44
C PRO A 92 6.14 -0.22 -18.86
N ILE A 93 7.05 0.75 -19.03
CA ILE A 93 7.63 1.10 -20.34
C ILE A 93 8.89 0.28 -20.59
N CYS A 94 9.85 0.29 -19.66
CA CYS A 94 11.11 -0.42 -19.81
C CYS A 94 11.15 -1.79 -19.10
N LEU A 95 10.15 -2.12 -18.28
CA LEU A 95 10.02 -3.35 -17.49
C LEU A 95 11.11 -3.56 -16.42
N HIS A 96 11.89 -2.53 -16.10
CA HIS A 96 12.88 -2.54 -15.02
C HIS A 96 12.36 -1.82 -13.78
N TYR A 97 13.08 -1.90 -12.66
CA TYR A 97 12.82 -1.05 -11.49
C TYR A 97 12.93 0.44 -11.89
N PRO A 98 12.00 1.31 -11.48
CA PRO A 98 11.93 2.68 -11.98
C PRO A 98 13.07 3.57 -11.49
N THR A 99 13.92 4.04 -12.41
CA THR A 99 14.99 5.03 -12.17
C THR A 99 14.41 6.43 -12.02
N ALA A 100 14.85 7.19 -11.01
CA ALA A 100 14.34 8.51 -10.67
C ALA A 100 12.81 8.54 -10.68
N ALA A 101 12.23 7.54 -10.00
CA ALA A 101 10.84 7.15 -10.16
C ALA A 101 9.87 8.33 -10.07
N LYS A 102 8.92 8.39 -11.00
CA LYS A 102 7.84 9.36 -11.03
C LYS A 102 6.48 8.68 -10.94
N ILE A 103 5.62 9.19 -10.07
CA ILE A 103 4.21 8.80 -9.97
C ILE A 103 3.32 9.84 -10.65
N THR A 104 2.26 9.35 -11.28
CA THR A 104 1.24 10.16 -11.96
C THR A 104 0.02 10.37 -11.04
N ARG A 105 -0.85 11.34 -11.34
CA ARG A 105 -2.14 11.51 -10.63
C ARG A 105 -2.99 10.25 -10.56
N CYS A 106 -2.86 9.36 -11.55
CA CYS A 106 -3.58 8.10 -11.57
C CYS A 106 -2.91 6.95 -10.79
N GLY A 107 -1.77 7.20 -10.14
CA GLY A 107 -1.09 6.26 -9.25
C GLY A 107 -0.05 5.36 -9.91
N HIS A 108 0.09 5.39 -11.22
CA HIS A 108 1.10 4.57 -11.92
C HIS A 108 2.48 5.21 -11.87
N ILE A 109 3.50 4.37 -11.70
CA ILE A 109 4.91 4.72 -11.48
C ILE A 109 5.74 4.36 -12.72
N TYR A 110 6.64 5.26 -13.13
CA TYR A 110 7.50 5.12 -14.30
C TYR A 110 8.92 5.63 -14.00
N CYS A 111 9.92 5.25 -14.81
CA CYS A 111 11.17 6.02 -14.84
C CYS A 111 10.89 7.43 -15.34
N TRP A 112 11.65 8.42 -14.87
CA TRP A 112 11.49 9.79 -15.35
C TRP A 112 11.79 9.91 -16.85
N SER A 113 12.95 9.40 -17.28
CA SER A 113 13.40 9.35 -18.69
C SER A 113 12.35 8.71 -19.61
N CYS A 114 11.84 7.54 -19.22
CA CYS A 114 10.80 6.81 -19.96
C CYS A 114 9.53 7.65 -20.16
N MET A 115 9.09 8.39 -19.13
CA MET A 115 7.88 9.20 -19.23
C MET A 115 8.11 10.46 -20.07
N LEU A 116 9.30 11.08 -20.01
CA LEU A 116 9.65 12.20 -20.90
C LEU A 116 9.63 11.76 -22.36
N HIS A 117 10.24 10.62 -22.69
CA HIS A 117 10.17 10.02 -24.02
C HIS A 117 8.72 9.75 -24.43
N TYR A 118 7.94 9.07 -23.57
CA TYR A 118 6.55 8.76 -23.89
C TYR A 118 5.73 10.01 -24.22
N LEU A 119 5.89 11.09 -23.43
CA LEU A 119 5.21 12.37 -23.64
C LEU A 119 5.64 13.05 -24.95
N SER A 120 6.91 12.95 -25.35
CA SER A 120 7.42 13.60 -26.56
C SER A 120 6.96 12.94 -27.87
N LEU A 121 6.43 11.72 -27.81
CA LEU A 121 5.90 11.01 -28.99
C LEU A 121 4.62 11.66 -29.58
N SER A 122 4.11 12.76 -29.01
CA SER A 122 2.93 13.49 -29.51
C SER A 122 3.11 14.98 -29.28
N ASP A 123 2.61 15.78 -30.23
CA ASP A 123 2.55 17.24 -30.12
C ASP A 123 1.51 17.74 -29.10
N ARG A 124 0.71 16.84 -28.51
CA ARG A 124 -0.29 17.19 -27.50
C ARG A 124 0.37 17.34 -26.14
N LYS A 125 -0.11 18.33 -25.36
CA LYS A 125 0.35 18.57 -23.98
C LYS A 125 0.07 17.41 -23.01
N SER A 126 -0.88 16.53 -23.35
CA SER A 126 -1.24 15.36 -22.55
C SER A 126 -1.25 14.10 -23.40
N ARG A 127 -0.93 12.97 -22.77
CA ARG A 127 -1.10 11.63 -23.34
C ARG A 127 -1.78 10.69 -22.35
N PRO A 128 -2.49 9.66 -22.83
CA PRO A 128 -3.09 8.67 -21.94
C PRO A 128 -2.02 7.85 -21.22
N CYS A 129 -2.25 7.53 -19.94
CA CYS A 129 -1.47 6.57 -19.18
C CYS A 129 -1.39 5.22 -19.92
N PRO A 130 -0.19 4.64 -20.10
CA PRO A 130 -0.03 3.31 -20.73
C PRO A 130 -0.80 2.17 -20.04
N ILE A 131 -1.13 2.31 -18.75
CA ILE A 131 -1.86 1.29 -17.99
C ILE A 131 -3.36 1.53 -18.01
N CYS A 132 -3.79 2.75 -17.68
CA CYS A 132 -5.20 3.01 -17.36
C CYS A 132 -5.87 4.10 -18.22
N PHE A 133 -5.16 4.61 -19.22
CA PHE A 133 -5.61 5.61 -20.19
C PHE A 133 -6.06 6.96 -19.61
N HIS A 134 -5.79 7.25 -18.34
CA HIS A 134 -6.00 8.57 -17.75
C HIS A 134 -5.08 9.59 -18.42
N GLN A 135 -5.56 10.80 -18.70
CA GLN A 135 -4.74 11.83 -19.34
C GLN A 135 -3.68 12.34 -18.37
N ILE A 136 -2.42 12.32 -18.80
CA ILE A 136 -1.26 12.75 -18.01
C ILE A 136 -0.52 13.85 -18.76
N GLN A 137 -0.15 14.90 -18.05
CA GLN A 137 0.75 15.96 -18.49
C GLN A 137 2.10 15.85 -17.76
N LYS A 138 3.13 16.51 -18.31
CA LYS A 138 4.46 16.57 -17.69
C LYS A 138 4.41 17.12 -16.26
N THR A 139 3.57 18.12 -16.01
CA THR A 139 3.36 18.74 -14.69
C THR A 139 2.68 17.83 -13.67
N ASP A 140 2.08 16.73 -14.11
CA ASP A 140 1.43 15.75 -13.23
C ASP A 140 2.43 14.76 -12.61
N LEU A 141 3.68 14.74 -13.10
CA LEU A 141 4.72 13.83 -12.61
C LEU A 141 5.28 14.33 -11.28
N LYS A 142 5.20 13.49 -10.26
CA LYS A 142 5.78 13.74 -8.94
C LYS A 142 6.83 12.72 -8.60
N SER A 143 7.90 13.14 -7.94
CA SER A 143 8.90 12.23 -7.39
C SER A 143 8.23 11.22 -6.45
N VAL A 144 8.64 9.96 -6.51
CA VAL A 144 8.10 8.91 -5.62
C VAL A 144 9.22 8.09 -5.00
N THR A 145 9.11 7.84 -3.68
CA THR A 145 9.85 6.79 -3.00
C THR A 145 8.95 5.58 -2.85
N ILE A 146 9.43 4.42 -3.30
CA ILE A 146 8.76 3.14 -3.06
C ILE A 146 9.24 2.60 -1.71
N VAL A 147 8.31 2.43 -0.77
CA VAL A 147 8.57 1.93 0.57
C VAL A 147 8.07 0.49 0.65
N SER A 148 9.01 -0.45 0.73
CA SER A 148 8.69 -1.87 0.89
C SER A 148 8.32 -2.19 2.35
N LYS A 149 7.20 -2.88 2.54
CA LYS A 149 6.71 -3.35 3.85
C LYS A 149 6.51 -4.87 3.82
N GLN A 150 6.53 -5.48 4.99
CA GLN A 150 6.35 -6.93 5.12
C GLN A 150 4.95 -7.34 4.64
N ASN A 151 4.90 -8.33 3.74
CA ASN A 151 3.65 -9.00 3.42
C ASN A 151 3.28 -10.01 4.52
N HIS A 152 2.41 -9.61 5.45
CA HIS A 152 1.92 -10.52 6.49
C HIS A 152 0.99 -11.59 5.89
N LEU A 153 1.26 -12.85 6.20
CA LEU A 153 0.50 -14.04 5.81
C LEU A 153 -0.09 -14.75 7.04
N THR A 154 -0.97 -15.72 6.79
CA THR A 154 -1.49 -16.59 7.85
C THR A 154 -0.35 -17.38 8.49
N ASN A 155 -0.36 -17.45 9.82
CA ASN A 155 0.64 -18.01 10.72
C ASN A 155 1.86 -17.12 11.02
N ASP A 156 1.98 -15.95 10.41
CA ASP A 156 3.02 -14.98 10.76
C ASP A 156 2.82 -14.44 12.17
N SER A 157 3.90 -13.98 12.78
CA SER A 157 3.83 -13.21 14.03
C SER A 157 3.87 -11.74 13.69
N ILE A 158 2.84 -10.99 14.09
CA ILE A 158 2.72 -9.56 13.85
C ILE A 158 2.73 -8.80 15.17
N THR A 159 3.41 -7.66 15.18
CA THR A 159 3.51 -6.76 16.33
C THR A 159 2.57 -5.58 16.12
N PHE A 160 1.80 -5.24 17.15
CA PHE A 160 0.93 -4.07 17.15
C PHE A 160 1.32 -3.11 18.28
N ASN A 161 1.20 -1.82 17.98
CA ASN A 161 1.36 -0.74 18.96
C ASN A 161 -0.03 -0.25 19.39
N LEU A 162 -0.16 0.04 20.68
CA LEU A 162 -1.32 0.73 21.23
C LEU A 162 -1.22 2.21 20.85
N MET A 163 -2.19 2.66 20.08
CA MET A 163 -2.32 3.99 19.55
C MET A 163 -3.44 4.74 20.27
N LYS A 164 -3.33 6.07 20.27
CA LYS A 164 -4.38 6.99 20.64
C LYS A 164 -4.59 8.02 19.53
N ILE A 165 -5.82 8.49 19.39
CA ILE A 165 -6.18 9.59 18.51
C ILE A 165 -7.16 10.52 19.21
N ARG A 166 -6.88 11.82 19.16
CA ARG A 166 -7.76 12.83 19.73
C ARG A 166 -9.04 12.94 18.91
N LYS A 167 -10.19 13.11 19.57
CA LYS A 167 -11.46 13.36 18.90
C LYS A 167 -11.38 14.61 18.03
N GLY A 168 -11.73 14.48 16.74
CA GLY A 168 -11.68 15.57 15.76
C GLY A 168 -10.32 15.78 15.09
N SER A 169 -9.31 14.98 15.43
CA SER A 169 -8.02 14.95 14.76
C SER A 169 -7.93 13.76 13.80
N THR A 170 -7.09 13.89 12.77
CA THR A 170 -6.71 12.79 11.86
C THR A 170 -5.40 12.11 12.28
N LEU A 171 -4.76 12.62 13.33
CA LEU A 171 -3.45 12.18 13.77
C LEU A 171 -3.53 11.03 14.79
N ALA A 172 -3.08 9.86 14.38
CA ALA A 172 -2.85 8.73 15.27
C ALA A 172 -1.40 8.74 15.80
N VAL A 173 -1.24 8.59 17.11
CA VAL A 173 0.07 8.53 17.77
C VAL A 173 0.16 7.35 18.73
N PRO A 174 1.35 6.80 18.97
CA PRO A 174 1.57 5.83 20.05
C PRO A 174 1.09 6.35 21.41
N ILE A 175 0.64 5.46 22.30
CA ILE A 175 0.07 5.86 23.60
C ILE A 175 1.05 6.65 24.49
N ASP A 176 2.32 6.30 24.41
CA ASP A 176 3.46 6.88 25.12
C ASP A 176 3.93 8.22 24.53
N TYR A 177 3.45 8.58 23.33
CA TYR A 177 3.76 9.87 22.74
C TYR A 177 3.06 11.02 23.49
N VAL A 178 3.83 12.00 23.92
CA VAL A 178 3.32 13.22 24.56
C VAL A 178 3.10 14.27 23.48
N GLU A 179 1.83 14.54 23.15
CA GLU A 179 1.46 15.56 22.18
C GLU A 179 1.79 16.95 22.74
N GLN A 180 2.61 17.70 22.03
CA GLN A 180 2.98 19.09 22.40
C GLN A 180 1.96 20.11 21.86
N PHE A 181 1.19 19.71 20.83
CA PHE A 181 0.25 20.56 20.11
C PHE A 181 -1.06 19.82 19.90
N GLU A 182 -2.17 20.57 19.82
CA GLU A 182 -3.49 19.99 19.57
C GLU A 182 -3.60 19.25 18.23
N HIS A 183 -2.81 19.69 17.25
CA HIS A 183 -2.67 19.13 15.92
C HIS A 183 -1.18 19.19 15.57
N SER A 184 -0.56 18.10 15.14
CA SER A 184 0.82 18.16 14.67
C SER A 184 0.85 18.21 13.15
N ILE A 185 1.58 19.19 12.63
CA ILE A 185 2.21 19.06 11.33
C ILE A 185 3.57 18.42 11.62
N ASN A 186 3.80 17.22 11.11
CA ASN A 186 5.08 16.53 11.31
C ASN A 186 6.04 16.88 10.18
N MET A 187 7.30 17.06 10.53
CA MET A 187 8.39 17.14 9.57
C MET A 187 8.99 15.74 9.48
N LYS A 188 9.07 15.17 8.28
CA LYS A 188 9.59 13.81 8.11
C LYS A 188 11.01 13.73 8.74
N ASN A 189 11.36 12.59 9.32
CA ASN A 189 12.56 12.32 10.10
C ASN A 189 12.71 13.08 11.42
N PHE A 190 11.74 13.90 11.85
CA PHE A 190 11.76 14.50 13.20
C PHE A 190 11.58 13.42 14.27
N ASN A 191 10.71 12.44 14.00
CA ASN A 191 10.56 11.24 14.82
C ASN A 191 10.22 10.04 13.92
N GLN A 192 11.21 9.18 13.70
CA GLN A 192 11.09 8.02 12.81
C GLN A 192 9.94 7.07 13.17
N THR A 193 9.59 6.97 14.46
CA THR A 193 8.46 6.16 14.92
C THR A 193 7.12 6.78 14.50
N LEU A 194 7.00 8.11 14.55
CA LEU A 194 5.79 8.81 14.16
C LEU A 194 5.60 8.88 12.65
N ASP A 195 6.69 8.94 11.88
CA ASP A 195 6.65 8.99 10.42
C ASP A 195 5.92 7.78 9.80
N LEU A 196 5.86 6.66 10.52
CA LEU A 196 5.12 5.47 10.11
C LEU A 196 3.60 5.68 10.09
N PHE A 197 3.08 6.61 10.89
CA PHE A 197 1.64 6.78 11.13
C PHE A 197 1.09 8.10 10.55
N HIS A 198 1.94 9.00 10.08
CA HIS A 198 1.53 10.28 9.50
C HIS A 198 1.27 10.18 8.00
N LYS A 199 0.22 10.85 7.52
CA LYS A 199 -0.12 10.91 6.09
C LYS A 199 0.62 12.02 5.36
N VAL A 200 0.84 13.16 6.01
CA VAL A 200 1.35 14.39 5.37
C VAL A 200 2.53 14.94 6.16
N PHE A 201 3.58 15.34 5.44
CA PHE A 201 4.80 15.90 5.98
C PHE A 201 5.15 17.20 5.28
N VAL A 202 5.64 18.18 6.03
CA VAL A 202 6.26 19.36 5.42
C VAL A 202 7.70 19.04 5.03
N ALA A 203 8.03 19.35 3.78
CA ALA A 203 9.35 19.14 3.21
C ALA A 203 10.37 20.09 3.84
N SER A 204 11.36 19.55 4.56
CA SER A 204 12.51 20.35 4.98
C SER A 204 13.41 20.67 3.79
N ARG A 205 14.24 21.71 3.90
CA ARG A 205 15.26 21.98 2.88
C ARG A 205 16.20 20.79 2.69
N GLU A 206 16.62 20.17 3.78
CA GLU A 206 17.48 18.98 3.75
C GLU A 206 16.84 17.84 2.94
N GLN A 207 15.55 17.58 3.14
CA GLN A 207 14.82 16.56 2.38
C GLN A 207 14.72 16.90 0.89
N LYS A 208 14.44 18.17 0.56
CA LYS A 208 14.44 18.62 -0.85
C LYS A 208 15.82 18.40 -1.48
N THR A 209 16.90 18.67 -0.76
CA THR A 209 18.28 18.41 -1.22
C THR A 209 18.55 16.93 -1.41
N GLN A 210 18.25 16.08 -0.41
CA GLN A 210 18.44 14.63 -0.47
C GLN A 210 17.65 14.00 -1.64
N LEU A 211 16.42 14.47 -1.87
CA LEU A 211 15.60 14.05 -3.00
C LEU A 211 16.28 14.35 -4.34
N ILE A 212 16.80 15.58 -4.50
CA ILE A 212 17.51 15.99 -5.72
C ILE A 212 18.79 15.18 -5.92
N GLU A 213 19.55 14.94 -4.85
CA GLU A 213 20.79 14.15 -4.91
C GLU A 213 20.52 12.70 -5.30
N ARG A 214 19.47 12.07 -4.74
CA ARG A 214 19.05 10.73 -5.14
C ARG A 214 18.74 10.66 -6.63
N GLU A 215 17.82 11.51 -7.10
CA GLU A 215 17.41 11.52 -8.51
C GLU A 215 18.60 11.81 -9.43
N GLN A 216 19.52 12.69 -9.02
CA GLN A 216 20.72 13.00 -9.78
C GLN A 216 21.67 11.80 -9.90
N ASN A 217 21.86 11.05 -8.81
CA ASN A 217 22.71 9.87 -8.81
C ASN A 217 22.11 8.76 -9.69
N GLU A 218 20.81 8.49 -9.56
CA GLU A 218 20.10 7.49 -10.35
C GLU A 218 20.14 7.82 -11.85
N LEU A 219 19.85 9.07 -12.23
CA LEU A 219 19.90 9.51 -13.63
C LEU A 219 21.31 9.49 -14.22
N ARG A 220 22.35 9.83 -13.44
CA ARG A 220 23.74 9.75 -13.90
C ARG A 220 24.18 8.31 -14.18
N GLN A 221 23.76 7.37 -13.35
CA GLN A 221 24.02 5.95 -13.58
C GLN A 221 23.31 5.47 -14.86
N GLU A 222 22.04 5.83 -15.04
CA GLU A 222 21.29 5.53 -16.27
C GLU A 222 21.96 6.16 -17.51
N PHE A 223 22.43 7.40 -17.41
CA PHE A 223 23.14 8.08 -18.49
C PHE A 223 24.40 7.32 -18.93
N LEU A 224 25.25 6.92 -17.97
CA LEU A 224 26.48 6.17 -18.27
C LEU A 224 26.16 4.83 -18.95
N GLN A 225 25.13 4.13 -18.46
CA GLN A 225 24.69 2.88 -19.07
C GLN A 225 24.20 3.09 -20.51
N TYR A 226 23.33 4.07 -20.74
CA TYR A 226 22.79 4.36 -22.06
C TYR A 226 23.88 4.83 -23.03
N GLN A 227 24.88 5.55 -22.53
CA GLN A 227 26.04 5.96 -23.32
C GLN A 227 26.89 4.76 -23.74
N ALA A 228 27.17 3.83 -22.82
CA ALA A 228 27.93 2.62 -23.11
C ALA A 228 27.20 1.74 -24.14
N ASP A 229 25.88 1.64 -24.03
CA ASP A 229 25.03 0.83 -24.91
C ASP A 229 24.65 1.54 -26.23
N ASN A 230 25.04 2.81 -26.41
CA ASN A 230 24.67 3.68 -27.54
C ASN A 230 23.14 3.80 -27.75
N MET A 231 22.38 3.90 -26.65
CA MET A 231 20.93 4.02 -26.69
C MET A 231 20.50 5.42 -27.17
N PRO A 232 19.66 5.55 -28.21
CA PRO A 232 19.22 6.86 -28.72
C PRO A 232 18.34 7.63 -27.73
N GLU A 233 17.69 6.93 -26.80
CA GLU A 233 16.87 7.52 -25.74
C GLU A 233 17.69 8.26 -24.66
N ILE A 234 19.03 8.27 -24.75
CA ILE A 234 19.91 9.00 -23.80
C ILE A 234 19.54 10.48 -23.69
N CYS A 235 19.04 11.10 -24.76
CA CYS A 235 18.61 12.50 -24.76
C CYS A 235 17.47 12.79 -23.77
N PHE A 236 16.66 11.78 -23.42
CA PHE A 236 15.61 11.93 -22.40
C PHE A 236 16.16 11.86 -20.98
N VAL A 237 17.28 11.18 -20.78
CA VAL A 237 18.02 11.20 -19.51
C VAL A 237 18.70 12.57 -19.33
N GLU A 238 19.29 13.11 -20.40
CA GLU A 238 19.84 14.47 -20.42
C GLU A 238 18.77 15.52 -20.07
N ASN A 239 17.58 15.42 -20.70
CA ASN A 239 16.46 16.30 -20.40
C ASN A 239 16.05 16.26 -18.91
N ALA A 240 15.96 15.06 -18.32
CA ALA A 240 15.67 14.89 -16.90
C ALA A 240 16.75 15.52 -16.00
N LEU A 241 18.02 15.36 -16.36
CA LEU A 241 19.15 15.98 -15.63
C LEU A 241 19.13 17.50 -15.71
N GLU A 242 18.78 18.08 -16.86
CA GLU A 242 18.61 19.53 -17.03
C GLU A 242 17.47 20.08 -16.18
N GLU A 243 16.30 19.43 -16.20
CA GLU A 243 15.17 19.81 -15.35
C GLU A 243 15.52 19.73 -13.85
N LEU A 244 16.27 18.69 -13.47
CA LEU A 244 16.73 18.51 -12.10
C LEU A 244 17.73 19.60 -11.69
N ALA A 245 18.62 20.02 -12.59
CA ALA A 245 19.54 21.13 -12.36
C ALA A 245 18.79 22.45 -12.16
N ILE A 246 17.71 22.70 -12.92
CA ILE A 246 16.82 23.84 -12.70
C ILE A 246 16.18 23.75 -11.30
N ARG A 247 15.62 22.59 -10.93
CA ARG A 247 15.02 22.36 -9.60
C ARG A 247 16.03 22.66 -8.48
N LYS A 248 17.28 22.22 -8.62
CA LYS A 248 18.39 22.51 -7.68
C LYS A 248 18.67 24.01 -7.58
N SER A 249 18.78 24.70 -8.72
CA SER A 249 19.03 26.15 -8.73
C SER A 249 17.92 26.97 -8.05
N ILE A 250 16.66 26.51 -8.14
CA ILE A 250 15.53 27.15 -7.46
C ILE A 250 15.65 26.95 -5.95
N LEU A 251 15.97 25.72 -5.50
CA LEU A 251 16.18 25.40 -4.09
C LEU A 251 17.33 26.20 -3.47
N ASP A 252 18.43 26.36 -4.21
CA ASP A 252 19.61 27.11 -3.76
C ASP A 252 19.32 28.61 -3.60
N LYS A 253 18.36 29.15 -4.35
CA LYS A 253 17.91 30.55 -4.24
C LYS A 253 16.92 30.76 -3.07
N SER A 254 16.18 29.73 -2.66
CA SER A 254 15.23 29.81 -1.54
C SER A 254 15.93 29.58 -0.20
N ASN A 255 16.56 30.62 0.38
CA ASN A 255 17.35 30.47 1.62
C ASN A 255 16.69 30.96 2.92
N GLN A 256 15.61 31.74 2.91
CA GLN A 256 15.06 32.36 4.15
C GLN A 256 13.54 32.24 4.36
N MET A 257 12.74 32.06 3.30
CA MET A 257 11.27 32.03 3.45
C MET A 257 10.74 30.73 4.04
N ASP A 258 11.27 29.56 3.65
CA ASP A 258 10.70 28.26 4.05
C ASP A 258 10.80 28.00 5.56
N GLU A 259 11.90 28.41 6.22
CA GLU A 259 12.04 28.29 7.68
C GLU A 259 11.14 29.24 8.46
N SER A 260 11.02 30.49 8.00
CA SER A 260 10.15 31.48 8.65
C SER A 260 8.68 31.08 8.56
N LEU A 261 8.28 30.47 7.44
CA LEU A 261 6.94 29.96 7.20
C LEU A 261 6.64 28.66 7.95
N LEU A 262 7.63 27.77 8.10
CA LEU A 262 7.52 26.60 8.97
C LEU A 262 7.33 27.04 10.43
N ASN A 263 8.10 28.03 10.88
CA ASN A 263 7.94 28.64 12.21
C ASN A 263 6.55 29.29 12.37
N LEU A 264 6.03 29.99 11.36
CA LEU A 264 4.67 30.55 11.39
C LEU A 264 3.59 29.47 11.46
N ALA A 265 3.74 28.36 10.72
CA ALA A 265 2.82 27.22 10.77
C ALA A 265 2.84 26.54 12.15
N LEU A 266 4.03 26.40 12.76
CA LEU A 266 4.20 25.89 14.11
C LEU A 266 3.63 26.85 15.18
N LEU A 267 3.74 28.16 14.97
CA LEU A 267 3.21 29.20 15.88
C LEU A 267 1.67 29.31 15.88
N GLN A 268 1.00 28.84 14.82
CA GLN A 268 -0.47 28.78 14.75
C GLN A 268 -1.04 27.53 15.44
N LEU A 269 -0.19 26.58 15.87
CA LEU A 269 -0.64 25.41 16.60
C LEU A 269 -0.98 25.79 18.05
N LYS A 270 -2.19 25.48 18.47
CA LYS A 270 -2.56 25.60 19.87
C LYS A 270 -1.72 24.61 20.68
N PRO A 271 -1.03 25.06 21.75
CA PRO A 271 -0.37 24.14 22.66
C PRO A 271 -1.42 23.19 23.21
N SER A 272 -1.07 21.90 23.32
CA SER A 272 -1.97 20.94 23.96
C SER A 272 -2.26 21.42 25.38
N SER A 273 -3.53 21.51 25.75
CA SER A 273 -3.90 21.66 27.15
C SER A 273 -3.39 20.41 27.86
N ILE A 274 -2.36 20.56 28.70
CA ILE A 274 -1.72 19.48 29.46
C ILE A 274 -2.75 18.71 30.32
N ASP A 275 -3.89 19.34 30.61
CA ASP A 275 -5.07 18.74 31.25
C ASP A 275 -6.00 18.06 30.23
N GLY A 276 -5.46 17.13 29.44
CA GLY A 276 -6.27 16.27 28.59
C GLY A 276 -7.16 15.37 29.44
N ASN A 277 -8.47 15.62 29.45
CA ASN A 277 -9.40 14.71 30.10
C ASN A 277 -9.34 13.37 29.34
N ASN A 278 -9.20 12.24 30.03
CA ASN A 278 -9.02 10.91 29.43
C ASN A 278 -10.12 10.54 28.41
N ASN A 279 -11.25 11.24 28.44
CA ASN A 279 -12.37 11.06 27.55
C ASN A 279 -12.19 11.68 26.15
N ASP A 280 -11.09 12.39 25.88
CA ASP A 280 -10.86 13.08 24.61
C ASP A 280 -10.23 12.21 23.52
N TYR A 281 -9.83 10.97 23.89
CA TYR A 281 -9.10 10.08 23.02
C TYR A 281 -9.88 8.81 22.66
N HIS A 282 -9.60 8.30 21.46
CA HIS A 282 -9.93 6.95 21.06
C HIS A 282 -8.66 6.10 21.03
N TYR A 283 -8.70 4.94 21.67
CA TYR A 283 -7.57 4.02 21.76
C TYR A 283 -7.81 2.81 20.85
N PHE A 284 -6.76 2.36 20.16
CA PHE A 284 -6.81 1.22 19.25
C PHE A 284 -5.42 0.64 19.02
N TYR A 285 -5.34 -0.55 18.44
CA TYR A 285 -4.07 -1.16 18.04
C TYR A 285 -3.87 -1.06 16.53
N GLN A 286 -2.66 -0.72 16.09
CA GLN A 286 -2.24 -0.71 14.69
C GLN A 286 -0.91 -1.46 14.54
N SER A 287 -0.66 -2.08 13.39
CA SER A 287 0.62 -2.74 13.11
C SER A 287 1.80 -1.78 13.34
N ALA A 288 2.84 -2.31 13.98
CA ALA A 288 4.02 -1.54 14.39
C ALA A 288 4.85 -1.01 13.20
N ASP A 289 4.67 -1.59 12.01
CA ASP A 289 5.33 -1.16 10.77
C ASP A 289 4.63 0.01 10.06
N GLY A 290 3.55 0.55 10.64
CA GLY A 290 2.77 1.66 10.08
C GLY A 290 1.67 1.25 9.11
N GLN A 291 1.61 -0.02 8.70
CA GLN A 291 0.55 -0.47 7.79
C GLN A 291 -0.83 -0.34 8.45
N HIS A 292 -1.87 -0.09 7.65
CA HIS A 292 -3.27 -0.07 8.09
C HIS A 292 -3.79 -1.49 8.36
N ILE A 293 -3.19 -2.16 9.35
CA ILE A 293 -3.58 -3.48 9.82
C ILE A 293 -4.04 -3.33 11.27
N TYR A 294 -5.24 -3.81 11.57
CA TYR A 294 -5.92 -3.65 12.86
C TYR A 294 -6.37 -5.01 13.41
N PRO A 295 -6.28 -5.28 14.71
CA PRO A 295 -6.77 -6.53 15.28
C PRO A 295 -8.28 -6.70 15.12
N HIS A 296 -8.72 -7.94 14.97
CA HIS A 296 -10.14 -8.29 14.87
C HIS A 296 -10.91 -7.94 16.16
N SER A 297 -12.21 -7.70 16.05
CA SER A 297 -13.07 -7.28 17.17
C SER A 297 -13.11 -8.28 18.33
N ILE A 298 -12.90 -9.58 18.06
CA ILE A 298 -12.76 -10.62 19.10
C ILE A 298 -11.48 -10.41 19.91
N ASN A 299 -10.36 -10.11 19.26
CA ASN A 299 -9.09 -9.82 19.92
C ASN A 299 -9.19 -8.58 20.80
N VAL A 300 -9.80 -7.52 20.26
CA VAL A 300 -10.06 -6.28 21.01
C VAL A 300 -10.97 -6.51 22.22
N ARG A 301 -12.00 -7.35 22.10
CA ARG A 301 -12.89 -7.68 23.23
C ARG A 301 -12.20 -8.54 24.29
N MET A 302 -11.34 -9.48 23.91
CA MET A 302 -10.51 -10.23 24.86
C MET A 302 -9.58 -9.29 25.63
N LEU A 303 -8.91 -8.37 24.95
CA LEU A 303 -8.05 -7.37 25.60
C LEU A 303 -8.85 -6.48 26.57
N LYS A 304 -10.05 -6.03 26.17
CA LYS A 304 -10.92 -5.26 27.08
C LYS A 304 -11.45 -6.09 28.25
N HIS A 305 -11.65 -7.39 28.10
CA HIS A 305 -12.01 -8.22 29.25
C HIS A 305 -10.86 -8.29 30.27
N GLN A 306 -9.63 -8.48 29.78
CA GLN A 306 -8.43 -8.60 30.62
C GLN A 306 -8.05 -7.28 31.32
N TYR A 307 -8.10 -6.14 30.60
CA TYR A 307 -7.62 -4.83 31.09
C TYR A 307 -8.72 -3.80 31.29
N GLN A 308 -9.99 -4.18 31.17
CA GLN A 308 -11.19 -3.33 31.21
C GLN A 308 -11.34 -2.39 30.00
N GLU A 309 -10.31 -1.58 29.73
CA GLU A 309 -10.27 -0.61 28.65
C GLU A 309 -8.97 -0.68 27.85
N LEU A 310 -9.01 -0.24 26.59
CA LEU A 310 -7.82 -0.27 25.71
C LEU A 310 -6.67 0.59 26.21
N ARG A 311 -6.94 1.70 26.91
CA ARG A 311 -5.90 2.58 27.48
C ARG A 311 -5.02 1.91 28.55
N TYR A 312 -5.51 0.84 29.16
CA TYR A 312 -4.80 0.07 30.18
C TYR A 312 -4.14 -1.18 29.62
N CYS A 313 -4.34 -1.46 28.34
CA CYS A 313 -3.71 -2.61 27.69
C CYS A 313 -2.20 -2.35 27.47
N PRO A 314 -1.40 -3.40 27.25
CA PRO A 314 0.03 -3.26 27.01
C PRO A 314 0.35 -2.36 25.80
N PRO A 315 1.35 -1.48 25.87
CA PRO A 315 1.72 -0.61 24.74
C PRO A 315 2.06 -1.37 23.45
N VAL A 316 2.55 -2.60 23.60
CA VAL A 316 2.91 -3.49 22.48
C VAL A 316 2.28 -4.85 22.72
N ILE A 317 1.65 -5.41 21.70
CA ILE A 317 1.16 -6.79 21.70
C ILE A 317 1.68 -7.53 20.48
N ILE A 318 1.91 -8.84 20.63
CA ILE A 318 2.34 -9.72 19.55
C ILE A 318 1.32 -10.84 19.41
N GLY A 319 0.88 -11.11 18.19
CA GLY A 319 -0.10 -12.15 17.91
C GLY A 319 0.26 -12.94 16.67
N LYS A 320 -0.08 -14.23 16.67
CA LYS A 320 0.02 -15.07 15.47
C LYS A 320 -1.21 -14.81 14.59
N VAL A 321 -1.01 -14.49 13.32
CA VAL A 321 -2.09 -14.23 12.36
C VAL A 321 -2.83 -15.53 12.07
N ILE A 322 -4.14 -15.55 12.33
CA ILE A 322 -5.02 -16.67 11.99
C ILE A 322 -5.77 -16.41 10.68
N GLU A 323 -6.17 -15.16 10.46
CA GLU A 323 -6.87 -14.74 9.26
C GLU A 323 -6.64 -13.25 9.00
N LEU A 324 -6.50 -12.88 7.73
CA LEU A 324 -6.43 -11.48 7.29
C LEU A 324 -7.62 -11.18 6.37
N HIS A 325 -8.36 -10.12 6.68
CA HIS A 325 -9.47 -9.66 5.87
C HIS A 325 -9.21 -8.23 5.38
N ARG A 326 -8.89 -8.08 4.09
CA ARG A 326 -8.72 -6.77 3.45
C ARG A 326 -10.08 -6.12 3.17
N GLN A 327 -10.20 -4.83 3.46
CA GLN A 327 -11.39 -4.02 3.23
C GLN A 327 -10.97 -2.62 2.78
N THR A 328 -11.93 -1.86 2.28
CA THR A 328 -11.75 -0.46 1.90
C THR A 328 -12.64 0.39 2.79
N ILE A 329 -12.14 1.54 3.22
CA ILE A 329 -12.88 2.46 4.06
C ILE A 329 -14.09 3.03 3.30
N THR A 330 -15.27 2.80 3.88
CA THR A 330 -16.54 3.38 3.46
C THR A 330 -17.10 4.28 4.57
N ASP A 331 -18.06 5.13 4.22
CA ASP A 331 -18.75 6.01 5.16
C ASP A 331 -19.39 5.20 6.32
N ASP A 332 -20.00 4.05 6.01
CA ASP A 332 -20.59 3.14 7.01
C ASP A 332 -19.55 2.56 7.97
N ILE A 333 -18.34 2.28 7.50
CA ILE A 333 -17.25 1.76 8.33
C ILE A 333 -16.75 2.87 9.27
N ARG A 334 -16.51 4.10 8.78
CA ARG A 334 -16.08 5.24 9.63
C ARG A 334 -17.13 5.61 10.67
N LYS A 335 -18.42 5.56 10.31
CA LYS A 335 -19.52 5.82 11.25
C LYS A 335 -19.53 4.79 12.40
N ARG A 336 -19.40 3.50 12.06
CA ARG A 336 -19.43 2.38 13.03
C ARG A 336 -18.16 2.26 13.88
N PHE A 337 -16.98 2.50 13.30
CA PHE A 337 -15.70 2.29 13.95
C PHE A 337 -14.97 3.61 14.18
N ALA A 338 -15.13 4.17 15.38
CA ALA A 338 -14.54 5.46 15.74
C ALA A 338 -13.02 5.52 15.55
N HIS A 339 -12.31 4.42 15.82
CA HIS A 339 -10.86 4.35 15.66
C HIS A 339 -10.39 4.38 14.19
N LEU A 340 -11.26 4.16 13.21
CA LEU A 340 -10.92 4.24 11.77
C LEU A 340 -11.36 5.57 11.14
N ARG A 341 -11.92 6.50 11.91
CA ARG A 341 -12.44 7.78 11.39
C ARG A 341 -11.37 8.68 10.79
N HIS A 342 -10.12 8.48 11.15
CA HIS A 342 -8.97 9.22 10.63
C HIS A 342 -8.48 8.70 9.29
N LEU A 343 -9.01 7.57 8.81
CA LEU A 343 -8.65 7.04 7.52
C LEU A 343 -9.49 7.69 6.42
N PRO A 344 -8.88 8.09 5.29
CA PRO A 344 -9.61 8.61 4.13
C PRO A 344 -10.57 7.56 3.55
N LEU A 345 -11.64 8.01 2.92
CA LEU A 345 -12.48 7.17 2.07
C LEU A 345 -11.63 6.54 0.96
N SER A 346 -11.95 5.30 0.59
CA SER A 346 -11.16 4.53 -0.37
C SER A 346 -9.76 4.10 0.10
N CYS A 347 -9.38 4.41 1.34
CA CYS A 347 -8.18 3.86 1.97
C CYS A 347 -8.36 2.35 2.17
N GLU A 348 -7.36 1.56 1.80
CA GLU A 348 -7.34 0.12 2.04
C GLU A 348 -6.79 -0.19 3.43
N PHE A 349 -7.46 -1.09 4.14
CA PHE A 349 -7.02 -1.57 5.45
C PHE A 349 -7.28 -3.06 5.60
N THR A 350 -6.59 -3.69 6.55
CA THR A 350 -6.69 -5.12 6.82
C THR A 350 -7.10 -5.35 8.26
N ILE A 351 -8.06 -6.25 8.49
CA ILE A 351 -8.40 -6.74 9.81
C ILE A 351 -7.69 -8.08 10.02
N ALA A 352 -6.89 -8.18 11.08
CA ALA A 352 -6.15 -9.38 11.44
C ALA A 352 -6.79 -10.08 12.63
N GLU A 353 -7.28 -11.30 12.45
CA GLU A 353 -7.62 -12.18 13.57
C GLU A 353 -6.34 -12.79 14.11
N LEU A 354 -6.12 -12.64 15.42
CA LEU A 354 -4.88 -13.05 16.08
C LEU A 354 -5.13 -14.21 17.05
N GLU A 355 -4.12 -15.05 17.20
CA GLU A 355 -3.97 -15.99 18.30
C GLU A 355 -2.86 -15.46 19.21
N PHE A 356 -3.25 -15.11 20.43
CA PHE A 356 -2.30 -14.80 21.51
C PHE A 356 -1.80 -16.14 22.05
N ARG A 357 -0.52 -16.44 21.87
CA ARG A 357 0.06 -17.77 22.14
C ARG A 357 0.13 -18.08 23.64
N ASN A 358 -0.99 -18.36 24.31
CA ASN A 358 -1.08 -18.62 25.77
C ASN A 358 -0.18 -17.71 26.61
N ASP A 359 0.00 -16.48 26.14
CA ASP A 359 0.88 -15.52 26.75
C ASP A 359 0.04 -14.82 27.80
N GLU A 360 0.15 -15.29 29.04
CA GLU A 360 -0.59 -14.74 30.19
C GLU A 360 -0.31 -13.24 30.38
N THR A 361 0.77 -12.72 29.78
CA THR A 361 1.09 -11.29 29.80
C THR A 361 0.19 -10.45 28.89
N ILE A 362 -0.52 -11.06 27.93
CA ILE A 362 -1.42 -10.38 26.97
C ILE A 362 -2.87 -10.79 27.20
N VAL A 363 -3.17 -12.09 27.26
CA VAL A 363 -4.53 -12.61 27.52
C VAL A 363 -4.43 -13.86 28.39
N SER A 364 -5.08 -13.81 29.56
CA SER A 364 -5.12 -14.94 30.50
C SER A 364 -5.93 -16.12 29.97
N ALA A 365 -5.66 -17.32 30.49
CA ALA A 365 -6.44 -18.52 30.19
C ALA A 365 -7.93 -18.37 30.54
N GLU A 366 -8.26 -17.62 31.60
CA GLU A 366 -9.64 -17.31 31.99
C GLU A 366 -10.37 -16.52 30.89
N THR A 367 -9.73 -15.48 30.36
CA THR A 367 -10.29 -14.70 29.25
C THR A 367 -10.44 -15.57 28.00
N ILE A 368 -9.47 -16.43 27.67
CA ILE A 368 -9.60 -17.34 26.51
C ILE A 368 -10.80 -18.28 26.68
N GLU A 369 -11.02 -18.84 27.87
CA GLU A 369 -12.13 -19.75 28.14
C GLU A 369 -13.48 -19.05 28.01
N GLN A 370 -13.60 -17.80 28.49
CA GLN A 370 -14.83 -17.01 28.34
C GLN A 370 -15.22 -16.78 26.87
N PHE A 371 -14.24 -16.57 25.98
CA PHE A 371 -14.48 -16.35 24.54
C PHE A 371 -14.42 -17.64 23.70
N ARG A 372 -14.21 -18.80 24.32
CA ARG A 372 -13.98 -20.09 23.63
C ARG A 372 -15.09 -20.48 22.66
N ALA A 373 -16.35 -20.27 23.05
CA ALA A 373 -17.50 -20.57 22.19
C ALA A 373 -17.44 -19.76 20.87
N GLU A 374 -17.05 -18.50 20.95
CA GLU A 374 -16.94 -17.62 19.79
C GLU A 374 -15.70 -17.97 18.94
N ILE A 375 -14.55 -18.20 19.57
CA ILE A 375 -13.32 -18.66 18.89
C ILE A 375 -13.61 -19.94 18.09
N ASN A 376 -14.29 -20.90 18.71
CA ASN A 376 -14.68 -22.15 18.06
C ASN A 376 -15.67 -21.93 16.91
N ASN A 377 -16.66 -21.04 17.07
CA ASN A 377 -17.58 -20.71 15.98
C ASN A 377 -16.84 -20.15 14.77
N ARG A 378 -15.93 -19.19 15.00
CA ARG A 378 -15.11 -18.58 13.94
C ARG A 378 -14.21 -19.61 13.26
N GLN A 379 -13.63 -20.54 14.02
CA GLN A 379 -12.85 -21.64 13.46
C GLN A 379 -13.70 -22.55 12.56
N ARG A 380 -14.95 -22.85 12.94
CA ARG A 380 -15.89 -23.62 12.10
C ARG A 380 -16.26 -22.84 10.84
N GLU A 381 -16.53 -21.55 10.94
CA GLU A 381 -16.83 -20.68 9.79
C GLU A 381 -15.67 -20.61 8.81
N ARG A 382 -14.42 -20.52 9.29
CA ARG A 382 -13.21 -20.61 8.45
C ARG A 382 -13.13 -21.94 7.72
N LYS A 383 -13.25 -23.07 8.43
CA LYS A 383 -13.23 -24.41 7.82
C LYS A 383 -14.34 -24.58 6.78
N ARG A 384 -15.53 -24.02 7.03
CA ARG A 384 -16.65 -24.04 6.08
C ARG A 384 -16.35 -23.19 4.83
N ARG A 385 -15.80 -21.99 4.99
CA ARG A 385 -15.40 -21.12 3.88
C ARG A 385 -14.32 -21.77 3.02
N GLU A 386 -13.31 -22.37 3.65
CA GLU A 386 -12.23 -23.07 2.95
C GLU A 386 -12.75 -24.27 2.14
N LYS A 387 -13.62 -25.11 2.73
CA LYS A 387 -14.26 -26.22 2.02
C LYS A 387 -15.12 -25.74 0.85
N ALA A 388 -15.91 -24.68 1.06
CA ALA A 388 -16.75 -24.10 0.00
C ALA A 388 -15.90 -23.51 -1.14
N GLN A 389 -14.75 -22.91 -0.83
CA GLN A 389 -13.82 -22.39 -1.83
C GLN A 389 -13.20 -23.51 -2.66
N LYS A 390 -12.69 -24.58 -2.01
CA LYS A 390 -12.15 -25.76 -2.71
C LYS A 390 -13.15 -26.40 -3.68
N ILE A 391 -14.41 -26.51 -3.28
CA ILE A 391 -15.48 -27.03 -4.14
C ILE A 391 -15.72 -26.10 -5.34
N ARG A 392 -15.72 -24.78 -5.14
CA ARG A 392 -15.89 -23.80 -6.23
C ARG A 392 -14.74 -23.84 -7.22
N ASP A 393 -13.51 -23.86 -6.73
CA ASP A 393 -12.31 -23.87 -7.57
C ASP A 393 -12.26 -25.16 -8.41
N HIS A 394 -12.58 -26.30 -7.81
CA HIS A 394 -12.72 -27.56 -8.53
C HIS A 394 -13.80 -27.51 -9.63
N ASN A 395 -14.95 -26.88 -9.36
CA ASN A 395 -16.00 -26.72 -10.36
C ASN A 395 -15.56 -25.80 -11.52
N ILE A 396 -14.83 -24.72 -11.22
CA ILE A 396 -14.27 -23.81 -12.24
C ILE A 396 -13.23 -24.54 -13.09
N GLU A 397 -12.38 -25.38 -12.47
CA GLU A 397 -11.40 -26.19 -13.17
C GLU A 397 -12.07 -27.18 -14.14
N ILE A 398 -13.11 -27.88 -13.69
CA ILE A 398 -13.91 -28.76 -14.56
C ILE A 398 -14.53 -27.97 -15.73
N GLU A 399 -15.06 -26.78 -15.47
CA GLU A 399 -15.66 -25.94 -16.51
C GLU A 399 -14.62 -25.46 -17.53
N ASN A 400 -13.45 -25.01 -17.07
CA ASN A 400 -12.33 -24.62 -17.93
C ASN A 400 -11.81 -25.81 -18.75
N ASN A 401 -11.68 -26.99 -18.14
CA ASN A 401 -11.25 -28.22 -18.80
C ASN A 401 -12.21 -28.65 -19.91
N LYS A 402 -13.52 -28.52 -19.68
CA LYS A 402 -14.53 -28.73 -20.73
C LYS A 402 -14.42 -27.69 -21.85
N LYS A 403 -14.26 -26.42 -21.49
CA LYS A 403 -14.32 -25.30 -22.45
C LYS A 403 -13.09 -25.19 -23.35
N TYR A 404 -11.89 -25.38 -22.78
CA TYR A 404 -10.62 -25.13 -23.47
C TYR A 404 -9.92 -26.41 -23.92
N PHE A 405 -10.11 -27.52 -23.21
CA PHE A 405 -9.40 -28.77 -23.48
C PHE A 405 -10.32 -29.91 -23.94
N ASN A 406 -11.64 -29.70 -23.98
CA ASN A 406 -12.65 -30.71 -24.32
C ASN A 406 -12.52 -31.99 -23.46
N ILE A 407 -11.97 -31.85 -22.24
CA ILE A 407 -11.81 -32.94 -21.28
C ILE A 407 -13.09 -32.99 -20.46
N HIS A 408 -13.85 -34.07 -20.63
CA HIS A 408 -15.03 -34.36 -19.82
C HIS A 408 -14.63 -35.25 -18.65
N PRO A 409 -15.12 -34.97 -17.43
CA PRO A 409 -14.88 -35.86 -16.30
C PRO A 409 -15.45 -37.25 -16.60
N LEU A 410 -14.62 -38.28 -16.45
CA LEU A 410 -15.03 -39.67 -16.62
C LEU A 410 -16.10 -40.01 -15.56
N PRO A 411 -17.20 -40.69 -15.94
CA PRO A 411 -18.22 -41.10 -14.99
C PRO A 411 -17.66 -42.19 -14.06
N ASN A 412 -17.57 -41.89 -12.75
CA ASN A 412 -17.31 -42.82 -11.64
C ASN A 412 -16.33 -43.98 -11.94
N PHE A 413 -15.08 -43.68 -12.28
CA PHE A 413 -14.02 -44.69 -12.26
C PHE A 413 -13.36 -44.70 -10.88
N SER A 414 -13.77 -45.64 -10.03
CA SER A 414 -13.07 -45.96 -8.78
C SER A 414 -11.97 -46.97 -9.12
N MET A 415 -10.72 -46.52 -9.28
CA MET A 415 -9.59 -47.46 -9.31
C MET A 415 -9.47 -48.12 -7.94
N THR A 416 -9.49 -49.44 -7.92
CA THR A 416 -9.20 -50.24 -6.72
C THR A 416 -7.80 -50.83 -6.85
N ASP A 417 -7.15 -51.19 -5.74
CA ASP A 417 -5.80 -51.80 -5.75
C ASP A 417 -5.72 -53.09 -6.61
N ALA A 418 -6.85 -53.66 -7.01
CA ALA A 418 -6.93 -54.79 -7.95
C ALA A 418 -6.63 -54.41 -9.42
N ASP A 419 -6.64 -53.11 -9.77
CA ASP A 419 -6.35 -52.63 -11.12
C ASP A 419 -4.85 -52.43 -11.39
N PHE A 420 -4.01 -52.55 -10.36
CA PHE A 420 -2.56 -52.65 -10.49
C PHE A 420 -2.16 -54.12 -10.63
N GLN A 421 -1.91 -54.59 -11.85
CA GLN A 421 -1.19 -55.85 -12.03
C GLN A 421 0.25 -55.65 -11.52
N PRO A 422 0.74 -56.49 -10.60
CA PRO A 422 2.16 -56.51 -10.26
C PRO A 422 2.96 -56.80 -11.52
N LEU A 423 4.05 -56.06 -11.72
CA LEU A 423 5.01 -56.39 -12.77
C LEU A 423 5.54 -57.80 -12.47
N GLU A 424 5.38 -58.72 -13.41
CA GLU A 424 6.02 -60.03 -13.36
C GLU A 424 7.53 -59.78 -13.45
N ASP A 425 8.26 -60.26 -12.45
CA ASP A 425 9.72 -60.28 -12.45
C ASP A 425 10.18 -61.25 -13.56
N ASP A 426 10.65 -60.71 -14.68
CA ASP A 426 11.34 -61.46 -15.74
C ASP A 426 12.72 -61.91 -15.22
N ASP A 427 12.74 -63.03 -14.48
CA ASP A 427 13.94 -63.84 -14.28
C ASP A 427 13.89 -65.11 -15.15
N ASP A 428 15.04 -65.44 -15.73
CA ASP A 428 15.40 -66.64 -16.50
C ASP A 428 15.04 -66.71 -18.00
N ILE A 429 15.92 -66.12 -18.82
CA ILE A 429 16.37 -66.77 -20.07
C ILE A 429 17.86 -67.05 -19.97
N THR A 430 18.21 -68.18 -19.36
CA THR A 430 19.45 -68.91 -19.65
C THR A 430 19.41 -69.42 -21.09
N THR A 431 20.30 -68.93 -21.95
CA THR A 431 20.65 -69.60 -23.21
C THR A 431 22.14 -69.92 -23.22
N THR A 432 22.41 -71.17 -22.86
CA THR A 432 23.45 -72.08 -23.37
C THR A 432 24.58 -71.51 -24.24
N ILE A 433 25.78 -71.63 -23.71
CA ILE A 433 27.07 -71.71 -24.43
C ILE A 433 27.32 -73.16 -24.83
N ALA A 434 27.71 -73.42 -26.10
CA ALA A 434 28.75 -74.40 -26.50
C ALA A 434 28.81 -74.57 -28.04
N PRO A 435 29.91 -75.11 -28.60
CA PRO A 435 31.27 -75.23 -28.09
C PRO A 435 32.30 -74.32 -28.79
#